data_AF-A0AAW0Y7X8-F1
#
_entry.id   AF-A0AAW0Y7X8-F1
#
_cell.length_a   1.000
_cell.length_b   1.000
_cell.length_c   1.000
_cell.angle_alpha   90.00
_cell.angle_beta   90.00
_cell.angle_gamma   90.00
#
_symmetry.space_group_name_H-M   'P 1'
#
loop_
_entity.id
_entity.type
_entity.pdbx_description
1 polymer ?
#
loop_
_entity_poly.entity_id
_entity_poly.type
_entity_poly.pdbx_seq_one_letter_code
_entity_poly.pdbx_strand_id
1 'polypeptide(L)'
;MPVIPWVRENLRVRLISKSYKGGRYHKQKVIVQSVETAECCECVTEEGKVLKQVHPAWLETVIPKVHPQIVMIVRGQQKGQGRILQLHREQEKASVQFLEDPTVIVKFHYDDVCEYVQR
;
A
#
# COMPACT_ATOMS: atom_id res chain seq x y z
N MET A 1 6.37 0.50 23.34
CA MET A 1 5.12 0.06 22.67
C MET A 1 5.49 -0.53 21.32
N PRO A 2 4.87 -1.63 20.86
CA PRO A 2 5.16 -2.16 19.54
C PRO A 2 4.72 -1.13 18.47
N VAL A 3 5.63 -0.81 17.54
CA VAL A 3 5.31 0.02 16.38
C VAL A 3 4.40 -0.81 15.48
N ILE A 4 3.16 -0.39 15.27
CA ILE A 4 2.28 -1.08 14.34
C ILE A 4 2.76 -0.76 12.92
N PRO A 5 3.12 -1.76 12.10
CA PRO A 5 3.55 -1.51 10.73
C PRO A 5 2.39 -0.92 9.91
N TRP A 6 2.70 0.04 9.04
CA TRP A 6 1.72 0.64 8.13
C TRP A 6 1.25 -0.37 7.06
N VAL A 7 2.13 -1.31 6.70
CA VAL A 7 1.83 -2.38 5.73
C VAL A 7 0.86 -3.39 6.32
N ARG A 8 0.01 -3.94 5.46
CA ARG A 8 -0.97 -4.98 5.76
C ARG A 8 -1.07 -5.92 4.57
N GLU A 9 -1.65 -7.08 4.79
CA GLU A 9 -1.94 -8.04 3.73
C GLU A 9 -2.76 -7.42 2.60
N ASN A 10 -2.54 -7.92 1.38
CA ASN A 10 -3.20 -7.50 0.15
C ASN A 10 -2.91 -6.06 -0.31
N LEU A 11 -1.98 -5.35 0.33
CA LEU A 11 -1.51 -4.08 -0.20
C LEU A 11 -0.56 -4.30 -1.37
N ARG A 12 -0.82 -3.62 -2.50
CA ARG A 12 0.17 -3.50 -3.57
C ARG A 12 1.11 -2.35 -3.23
N VAL A 13 2.38 -2.65 -3.09
CA VAL A 13 3.44 -1.73 -2.67
C VAL A 13 4.56 -1.72 -3.70
N ARG A 14 5.39 -0.69 -3.70
CA ARG A 14 6.61 -0.62 -4.52
C ARG A 14 7.84 -0.81 -3.64
N LEU A 15 8.73 -1.71 -4.04
CA LEU A 15 10.00 -1.88 -3.35
C LEU A 15 10.99 -0.80 -3.81
N ILE A 16 11.46 0.05 -2.90
CA ILE A 16 12.34 1.20 -3.19
C ILE A 16 13.78 0.99 -2.69
N SER A 17 14.05 -0.09 -1.96
CA SER A 17 15.41 -0.40 -1.49
C SER A 17 16.28 -0.99 -2.59
N LYS A 18 17.51 -0.45 -2.72
CA LYS A 18 18.58 -1.00 -3.57
C LYS A 18 19.44 -2.04 -2.85
N SER A 19 19.35 -2.14 -1.52
CA SER A 19 20.14 -3.12 -0.75
C SER A 19 19.49 -4.50 -0.74
N TYR A 20 18.16 -4.56 -0.83
CA TYR A 20 17.45 -5.83 -0.81
C TYR A 20 17.79 -6.70 -2.02
N LYS A 21 18.40 -7.87 -1.76
CA LYS A 21 18.84 -8.84 -2.78
C LYS A 21 19.66 -8.18 -3.91
N GLY A 22 20.55 -7.25 -3.55
CA GLY A 22 21.40 -6.53 -4.51
C GLY A 22 20.63 -5.61 -5.46
N GLY A 23 19.44 -5.15 -5.06
CA GLY A 23 18.64 -4.21 -5.85
C GLY A 23 17.83 -4.85 -6.97
N ARG A 24 17.83 -6.19 -7.07
CA ARG A 24 17.10 -6.95 -8.11
C ARG A 24 15.62 -6.57 -8.24
N TYR A 25 14.98 -6.20 -7.13
CA TYR A 25 13.54 -5.89 -7.05
C TYR A 25 13.26 -4.38 -6.93
N HIS A 26 14.28 -3.53 -7.11
CA HIS A 26 14.13 -2.08 -6.98
C HIS A 26 13.13 -1.53 -8.01
N LYS A 27 12.19 -0.70 -7.54
CA LYS A 27 11.01 -0.14 -8.23
C LYS A 27 9.96 -1.17 -8.69
N GLN A 28 10.12 -2.44 -8.38
CA GLN A 28 9.12 -3.46 -8.70
C GLN A 28 7.91 -3.34 -7.77
N LYS A 29 6.71 -3.56 -8.33
CA LYS A 29 5.48 -3.69 -7.55
C LYS A 29 5.34 -5.12 -7.04
N VAL A 30 4.93 -5.24 -5.79
CA VAL A 30 4.69 -6.53 -5.12
C VAL A 30 3.43 -6.41 -4.26
N ILE A 31 2.84 -7.54 -3.90
CA ILE A 31 1.68 -7.60 -3.02
C ILE A 31 2.12 -8.16 -1.68
N VAL A 32 1.81 -7.47 -0.59
CA VAL A 32 2.09 -7.97 0.77
C VAL A 32 1.24 -9.22 1.01
N GLN A 33 1.91 -10.34 1.28
CA GLN A 33 1.28 -11.62 1.53
C GLN A 33 1.02 -11.84 3.02
N SER A 34 1.97 -11.49 3.88
CA SER A 34 1.86 -11.61 5.33
C SER A 34 2.76 -10.57 6.01
N VAL A 35 2.41 -10.18 7.23
CA VAL A 35 3.21 -9.27 8.07
C VAL A 35 3.57 -10.02 9.34
N GLU A 36 4.85 -10.37 9.49
CA GLU A 36 5.34 -11.15 10.62
C GLU A 36 5.62 -10.25 11.83
N THR A 37 6.27 -9.11 11.57
CA THR A 37 6.65 -8.13 12.60
C THR A 37 6.56 -6.71 12.03
N ALA A 38 6.82 -5.70 12.87
CA ALA A 38 6.95 -4.32 12.44
C ALA A 38 8.09 -4.09 11.42
N GLU A 39 9.05 -5.01 11.36
CA GLU A 39 10.28 -4.91 10.58
C GLU A 39 10.40 -6.00 9.50
N CYS A 40 9.43 -6.93 9.43
CA CYS A 40 9.47 -8.06 8.52
C CYS A 40 8.09 -8.39 7.93
N CYS A 41 8.02 -8.45 6.62
CA CYS A 41 6.87 -8.96 5.86
C CYS A 41 7.32 -9.85 4.71
N GLU A 42 6.39 -10.69 4.25
CA GLU A 42 6.53 -11.43 3.00
C GLU A 42 5.73 -10.73 1.90
N CYS A 43 6.30 -10.67 0.71
CA CYS A 43 5.65 -10.08 -0.45
C CYS A 43 5.67 -11.09 -1.61
N VAL A 44 4.68 -11.03 -2.49
CA VAL A 44 4.62 -11.80 -3.72
C VAL A 44 4.73 -10.86 -4.92
N THR A 45 5.62 -11.19 -5.85
CA THR A 45 5.72 -10.49 -7.13
C THR A 45 4.52 -10.81 -8.02
N GLU A 46 4.28 -10.02 -9.08
CA GLU A 46 3.24 -10.31 -10.07
C GLU A 46 3.43 -11.68 -10.75
N GLU A 47 4.68 -12.17 -10.85
CA GLU A 47 5.04 -13.48 -11.39
C GLU A 47 4.83 -14.63 -10.38
N GLY A 48 4.31 -14.36 -9.18
CA GLY A 48 4.07 -15.37 -8.15
C GLY A 48 5.29 -15.72 -7.29
N LYS A 49 6.44 -15.08 -7.50
CA LYS A 49 7.63 -15.30 -6.66
C LYS A 49 7.46 -14.67 -5.28
N VAL A 50 7.70 -15.46 -4.23
CA VAL A 50 7.70 -15.02 -2.83
C VAL A 50 9.05 -14.38 -2.46
N LEU A 51 8.98 -13.20 -1.85
CA LEU A 51 10.07 -12.41 -1.31
C LEU A 51 9.93 -12.37 0.22
N LYS A 52 10.92 -12.92 0.92
CA LYS A 52 10.94 -13.00 2.40
C LYS A 52 11.83 -11.90 2.99
N GLN A 53 11.65 -11.62 4.28
CA GLN A 53 12.46 -10.66 5.03
C GLN A 53 12.48 -9.26 4.38
N VAL A 54 11.34 -8.82 3.88
CA VAL A 54 11.18 -7.48 3.32
C VAL A 54 10.85 -6.54 4.47
N HIS A 55 11.69 -5.52 4.68
CA HIS A 55 11.41 -4.53 5.72
C HIS A 55 10.34 -3.53 5.22
N PRO A 56 9.30 -3.21 6.01
CA PRO A 56 8.29 -2.21 5.64
C PRO A 56 8.82 -0.80 5.30
N ALA A 57 10.02 -0.43 5.75
CA ALA A 57 10.67 0.83 5.43
C ALA A 57 11.24 0.85 3.99
N TRP A 58 11.34 -0.31 3.34
CA TRP A 58 11.78 -0.43 1.95
C TRP A 58 10.62 -0.38 0.96
N LEU A 59 9.41 -0.13 1.44
CA LEU A 59 8.18 -0.15 0.69
C LEU A 59 7.59 1.25 0.59
N GLU A 60 6.99 1.54 -0.56
CA GLU A 60 6.25 2.76 -0.85
C GLU A 60 4.81 2.39 -1.22
N THR A 61 3.86 3.27 -0.89
CA THR A 61 2.46 3.09 -1.30
C THR A 61 2.32 3.13 -2.82
N VAL A 62 1.30 2.43 -3.34
CA VAL A 62 0.97 2.49 -4.76
C VAL A 62 -0.45 2.99 -4.90
N ILE A 63 -0.67 3.96 -5.78
CA ILE A 63 -2.02 4.39 -6.15
C ILE A 63 -2.50 3.54 -7.33
N PRO A 64 -3.70 2.92 -7.24
CA PRO A 64 -4.22 2.13 -8.34
C PRO A 64 -4.45 3.03 -9.55
N LYS A 65 -4.00 2.57 -10.72
CA LYS A 65 -4.20 3.27 -12.00
C LYS A 65 -5.36 2.70 -12.82
N VAL A 66 -5.82 1.51 -12.44
CA VAL A 66 -6.81 0.72 -13.19
C VAL A 66 -7.95 0.37 -12.23
N HIS A 67 -9.15 0.20 -12.77
CA HIS A 67 -10.28 -0.28 -11.97
C HIS A 67 -10.09 -1.75 -11.54
N PRO A 68 -10.57 -2.14 -10.35
CA PRO A 68 -11.22 -1.28 -9.36
C PRO A 68 -10.19 -0.46 -8.55
N GLN A 69 -10.45 0.83 -8.33
CA GLN A 69 -9.54 1.73 -7.59
C GLN A 69 -9.76 1.63 -6.07
N ILE A 70 -9.69 0.43 -5.52
CA ILE A 70 -9.82 0.17 -4.08
C ILE A 70 -8.48 0.47 -3.40
N VAL A 71 -8.56 1.16 -2.27
CA VAL A 71 -7.42 1.55 -1.46
C VAL A 71 -7.67 1.26 0.01
N MET A 72 -6.58 1.13 0.75
CA MET A 72 -6.54 1.13 2.20
C MET A 72 -5.93 2.45 2.66
N ILE A 73 -6.53 3.07 3.68
CA ILE A 73 -5.92 4.19 4.40
C ILE A 73 -4.94 3.59 5.42
N VAL A 74 -3.65 3.86 5.22
CA VAL A 74 -2.54 3.22 5.96
C VAL A 74 -1.90 4.11 7.01
N ARG A 75 -2.18 5.42 6.97
CA ARG A 75 -1.65 6.43 7.92
C ARG A 75 -2.75 7.39 8.37
N GLY A 76 -2.54 8.03 9.51
CA GLY A 76 -3.49 8.99 10.10
C GLY A 76 -4.48 8.37 11.10
N GLN A 77 -5.40 9.20 11.59
CA GLN A 77 -6.42 8.81 12.56
C GLN A 77 -7.54 7.97 11.91
N GLN A 78 -7.88 8.30 10.67
CA GLN A 78 -8.87 7.53 9.91
C GLN A 78 -8.20 6.28 9.34
N LYS A 79 -8.87 5.14 9.46
CA LYS A 79 -8.39 3.84 8.99
C LYS A 79 -9.54 3.12 8.34
N GLY A 80 -9.27 2.40 7.26
CA GLY A 80 -10.30 1.62 6.59
C GLY A 80 -10.02 1.45 5.10
N GLN A 81 -10.97 0.81 4.43
CA GLN A 81 -10.96 0.67 2.98
C GLN A 81 -11.80 1.78 2.35
N GLY A 82 -11.37 2.21 1.17
CA GLY A 82 -12.07 3.19 0.39
C GLY A 82 -11.92 2.98 -1.10
N ARG A 83 -12.67 3.75 -1.86
CA ARG A 83 -12.59 3.82 -3.32
C ARG A 83 -12.16 5.22 -3.73
N ILE A 84 -11.20 5.31 -4.63
CA ILE A 84 -10.81 6.60 -5.20
C ILE A 84 -11.92 7.10 -6.13
N LEU A 85 -12.41 8.31 -5.86
CA LEU A 85 -13.32 9.05 -6.73
C LEU A 85 -12.57 9.96 -7.70
N GLN A 86 -11.48 10.59 -7.23
CA GLN A 86 -10.71 11.55 -8.01
C GLN A 86 -9.25 11.60 -7.57
N LEU A 87 -8.35 11.72 -8.55
CA LEU A 87 -6.93 11.96 -8.34
C LEU A 87 -6.59 13.43 -8.59
N HIS A 88 -5.98 14.07 -7.59
CA HIS A 88 -5.46 15.45 -7.65
C HIS A 88 -3.95 15.39 -7.82
N ARG A 89 -3.50 15.12 -9.05
CA ARG A 89 -2.09 14.79 -9.34
C ARG A 89 -1.11 15.91 -8.99
N GLU A 90 -1.50 17.16 -9.21
CA GLU A 90 -0.68 18.34 -8.88
C GLU A 90 -0.44 18.49 -7.38
N GLN A 91 -1.32 17.91 -6.55
CA GLN A 91 -1.26 17.98 -5.10
C GLN A 91 -0.86 16.66 -4.46
N GLU A 92 -0.59 15.63 -5.28
CA GLU A 92 -0.30 14.26 -4.83
C GLU A 92 -1.35 13.72 -3.86
N LYS A 93 -2.63 14.02 -4.14
CA LYS A 93 -3.78 13.66 -3.31
C LYS A 93 -4.84 12.85 -4.04
N ALA A 94 -5.62 12.09 -3.29
CA ALA A 94 -6.79 11.38 -3.78
C ALA A 94 -8.02 11.71 -2.92
N SER A 95 -9.15 11.99 -3.57
CA SER A 95 -10.46 11.97 -2.90
C SER A 95 -10.90 10.51 -2.77
N VAL A 96 -11.04 10.04 -1.54
CA VAL A 96 -11.40 8.65 -1.22
C VAL A 96 -12.75 8.65 -0.52
N GLN A 97 -13.67 7.86 -1.05
CA GLN A 97 -14.94 7.51 -0.41
C GLN A 97 -14.73 6.27 0.44
N PHE A 98 -15.15 6.28 1.70
CA PHE A 98 -15.06 5.11 2.57
C PHE A 98 -16.05 4.04 2.13
N LEU A 99 -15.67 2.76 2.23
CA LEU A 99 -16.57 1.64 1.89
C LEU A 99 -17.57 1.35 3.01
N GLU A 100 -17.20 1.58 4.27
CA GLU A 100 -18.08 1.39 5.43
C GLU A 100 -19.19 2.44 5.53
N ASP A 101 -18.90 3.66 5.08
CA ASP A 101 -19.85 4.77 5.00
C ASP A 101 -19.62 5.56 3.70
N PRO A 102 -20.44 5.32 2.66
CA PRO A 102 -20.33 6.02 1.38
C PRO A 102 -20.56 7.53 1.47
N THR A 103 -21.11 8.06 2.57
CA THR A 103 -21.29 9.51 2.77
C THR A 103 -19.98 10.20 3.15
N VAL A 104 -19.00 9.46 3.67
CA VAL A 104 -17.71 9.98 4.09
C VAL A 104 -16.74 10.00 2.92
N ILE A 105 -16.38 11.22 2.49
CA ILE A 105 -15.40 11.46 1.43
C ILE A 105 -14.30 12.37 1.98
N VAL A 106 -13.06 11.88 1.97
CA VAL A 106 -11.91 12.61 2.51
C VAL A 106 -10.77 12.63 1.49
N LYS A 107 -10.00 13.72 1.49
CA LYS A 107 -8.77 13.84 0.68
C LYS A 107 -7.57 13.35 1.47
N PHE A 108 -6.84 12.39 0.91
CA PHE A 108 -5.60 11.86 1.49
C PHE A 108 -4.40 12.14 0.59
N HIS A 109 -3.22 12.28 1.19
CA HIS A 109 -1.96 12.27 0.45
C HIS A 109 -1.67 10.86 -0.09
N TYR A 110 -0.96 10.75 -1.22
CA TYR A 110 -0.62 9.44 -1.80
C TYR A 110 0.19 8.55 -0.86
N ASP A 111 0.96 9.12 0.07
CA ASP A 111 1.71 8.37 1.07
C ASP A 111 0.81 7.75 2.17
N ASP A 112 -0.43 8.21 2.29
CA ASP A 112 -1.38 7.78 3.32
C ASP A 112 -2.39 6.75 2.81
N VAL A 113 -2.43 6.51 1.49
CA VAL A 113 -3.33 5.56 0.84
C VAL A 113 -2.58 4.61 -0.07
N CYS A 114 -2.96 3.34 -0.02
CA CYS A 114 -2.30 2.29 -0.80
C CYS A 114 -3.33 1.41 -1.48
N GLU A 115 -3.05 1.01 -2.71
CA GLU A 115 -3.85 0.07 -3.49
C GLU A 115 -4.07 -1.22 -2.68
N TYR A 116 -5.34 -1.61 -2.57
CA TYR A 116 -5.75 -2.82 -1.89
C TYR A 116 -6.29 -3.81 -2.92
N VAL A 117 -5.60 -4.92 -3.09
CA VAL A 117 -5.91 -5.96 -4.06
C VAL A 117 -6.92 -6.92 -3.43
N GLN A 118 -8.20 -6.79 -3.77
CA GLN A 118 -9.19 -7.83 -3.46
C GLN A 118 -8.87 -9.07 -4.30
N ARG A 119 -8.67 -10.22 -3.64
CA ARG A 119 -8.62 -11.53 -4.28
C ARG A 119 -10.01 -12.07 -4.52
#